data_AF-A0A3E0HM65-F1
#
_entry.id   AF-A0A3E0HM65-F1
#
_cell.length_a   1.000
_cell.length_b   1.000
_cell.length_c   1.000
_cell.angle_alpha   90.00
_cell.angle_beta   90.00
_cell.angle_gamma   90.00
#
_symmetry.space_group_name_H-M   'P 1'
#
loop_
_entity.id
_entity.type
_entity.pdbx_description
1 polymer ?
#
loop_
_entity_poly.entity_id
_entity_poly.type
_entity_poly.pdbx_seq_one_letter_code
_entity_poly.pdbx_strand_id
1 'polypeptide(L)'
;MATKLTEPSNGVVKEQVGANMETPTNGMYNTLCQSLNLSDKSFQMIQGVLPVQSSASELYNYFDGVPPKSVGVLYEGNPLNTLSGNYATMLSKTEDTGTFLYKIAMSNYTNSNNWIGGNMGTNPIYTPVFEELKLQVEKGSSAAIHFDSQTSNDDIQNSWAQSNGSSGVGFWGKKSNSVSKSLNEKASASRITVDMNFNKYAFLAVRAGGWFFSGYFTDMYQNPDQFQNQDDWNNLFGPSGSLQRVTNQALLVSGYTITVKSWATYSQSDFEEIQKSTETNVWPFYTSGSSSKATSSYKFNDDKTISVTITSAPGDLQIFGMGVIPTDRAVTGGSTNHALKAPSRLI
;
A
#
# COMPACT_ATOMS: atom_id res chain seq x y z
N MET A 1 46.80 -21.02 34.76
CA MET A 1 45.51 -20.31 34.58
C MET A 1 45.35 -20.04 33.10
N ALA A 2 44.39 -20.70 32.45
CA ALA A 2 44.14 -20.55 31.02
C ALA A 2 43.36 -19.26 30.76
N THR A 3 43.92 -18.38 29.94
CA THR A 3 43.31 -17.13 29.49
C THR A 3 42.13 -17.46 28.58
N LYS A 4 40.91 -17.12 29.01
CA LYS A 4 39.70 -17.20 28.17
C LYS A 4 39.86 -16.20 27.02
N LEU A 5 40.08 -16.71 25.82
CA LEU A 5 39.92 -15.96 24.59
C LEU A 5 38.45 -15.57 24.47
N THR A 6 38.17 -14.27 24.41
CA THR A 6 36.84 -13.75 24.08
C THR A 6 36.48 -14.14 22.65
N GLU A 7 35.26 -14.65 22.46
CA GLU A 7 34.71 -14.98 21.15
C GLU A 7 34.78 -13.77 20.21
N PRO A 8 35.09 -13.97 18.92
CA PRO A 8 35.07 -12.90 17.95
C PRO A 8 33.65 -12.34 17.83
N SER A 9 33.52 -11.04 18.07
CA SER A 9 32.31 -10.27 17.77
C SER A 9 32.08 -10.37 16.26
N ASN A 10 31.11 -11.20 15.86
CA ASN A 10 30.59 -11.21 14.50
C ASN A 10 30.04 -9.81 14.24
N GLY A 11 30.79 -9.06 13.43
CA GLY A 11 30.60 -7.63 13.22
C GLY A 11 29.14 -7.30 12.95
N VAL A 12 28.52 -6.63 13.91
CA VAL A 12 27.43 -5.72 13.61
C VAL A 12 28.12 -4.58 12.87
N VAL A 13 28.06 -4.62 11.54
CA VAL A 13 28.18 -3.41 10.73
C VAL A 13 27.05 -2.51 11.22
N LYS A 14 27.37 -1.60 12.15
CA LYS A 14 26.54 -0.42 12.34
C LYS A 14 26.71 0.39 11.07
N GLU A 15 25.85 0.11 10.09
CA GLU A 15 25.71 0.97 8.92
C GLU A 15 25.49 2.39 9.43
N GLN A 16 26.29 3.32 8.92
CA GLN A 16 26.10 4.73 9.20
C GLN A 16 24.67 5.11 8.82
N VAL A 17 23.88 5.55 9.79
CA VAL A 17 22.48 5.97 9.58
C VAL A 17 22.49 7.24 8.74
N GLY A 18 22.48 7.09 7.41
CA GLY A 18 22.12 8.15 6.49
C GLY A 18 20.67 8.57 6.75
N ALA A 19 20.35 9.85 6.55
CA ALA A 19 19.00 10.36 6.73
C ALA A 19 17.99 9.53 5.93
N ASN A 20 17.11 8.81 6.64
CA ASN A 20 16.11 7.93 6.05
C ASN A 20 14.73 8.58 6.11
N MET A 21 13.84 8.18 5.19
CA MET A 21 12.47 8.69 5.14
C MET A 21 11.53 7.93 6.08
N GLU A 22 12.03 7.04 6.94
CA GLU A 22 11.19 6.13 7.72
C GLU A 22 10.30 6.87 8.71
N THR A 23 10.87 7.70 9.60
CA THR A 23 10.12 8.49 10.58
C THR A 23 9.09 9.42 9.92
N PRO A 24 9.43 10.23 8.91
CA PRO A 24 8.43 11.02 8.18
C PRO A 24 7.32 10.17 7.56
N THR A 25 7.64 9.00 7.02
CA THR A 25 6.67 8.05 6.43
C THR A 25 5.71 7.51 7.47
N ASN A 26 6.21 7.09 8.61
CA ASN A 26 5.39 6.60 9.72
C ASN A 26 4.48 7.71 10.27
N GLY A 27 5.04 8.91 10.46
CA GLY A 27 4.29 10.09 10.90
C GLY A 27 3.18 10.47 9.93
N MET A 28 3.47 10.48 8.64
CA MET A 28 2.49 10.77 7.59
C MET A 28 1.36 9.75 7.55
N TYR A 29 1.68 8.45 7.68
CA TYR A 29 0.69 7.38 7.79
C TYR A 29 -0.25 7.61 8.97
N ASN A 30 0.28 7.92 10.15
CA ASN A 30 -0.52 8.20 11.34
C ASN A 30 -1.37 9.46 11.19
N THR A 31 -0.81 10.54 10.63
CA THR A 31 -1.55 11.77 10.34
C THR A 31 -2.71 11.52 9.36
N LEU A 32 -2.49 10.74 8.31
CA LEU A 32 -3.54 10.36 7.36
C LEU A 32 -4.64 9.56 8.05
N CYS A 33 -4.27 8.55 8.84
CA CYS A 33 -5.24 7.73 9.58
C CYS A 33 -6.09 8.58 10.52
N GLN A 34 -5.45 9.45 11.31
CA GLN A 34 -6.15 10.32 12.25
C GLN A 34 -7.07 11.32 11.55
N SER A 35 -6.57 11.99 10.51
CA SER A 35 -7.31 13.06 9.83
C SER A 35 -8.53 12.56 9.05
N LEU A 36 -8.47 11.31 8.58
CA LEU A 36 -9.55 10.68 7.83
C LEU A 36 -10.39 9.70 8.66
N ASN A 37 -10.11 9.59 9.96
CA ASN A 37 -10.74 8.63 10.87
C ASN A 37 -10.66 7.17 10.37
N LEU A 38 -9.49 6.79 9.85
CA LEU A 38 -9.18 5.43 9.42
C LEU A 38 -8.57 4.64 10.58
N SER A 39 -8.81 3.33 10.60
CA SER A 39 -8.21 2.46 11.62
C SER A 39 -6.80 2.06 11.20
N ASP A 40 -5.82 2.45 12.01
CA ASP A 40 -4.41 2.05 11.88
C ASP A 40 -4.19 0.53 11.98
N LYS A 41 -5.19 -0.24 12.43
CA LYS A 41 -5.18 -1.71 12.51
C LYS A 41 -5.63 -2.42 11.24
N SER A 42 -6.17 -1.68 10.28
CA SER A 42 -6.79 -2.22 9.07
C SER A 42 -6.63 -1.31 7.85
N PHE A 43 -5.65 -0.41 7.85
CA PHE A 43 -5.39 0.49 6.73
C PHE A 43 -3.95 0.38 6.25
N GLN A 44 -3.75 0.24 4.95
CA GLN A 44 -2.45 0.30 4.29
C GLN A 44 -2.42 1.55 3.41
N MET A 45 -1.48 2.46 3.68
CA MET A 45 -1.24 3.59 2.78
C MET A 45 -0.54 3.09 1.51
N ILE A 46 -0.99 3.57 0.35
CA ILE A 46 -0.26 3.37 -0.90
C ILE A 46 0.86 4.39 -0.96
N GLN A 47 2.06 3.89 -1.22
CA GLN A 47 3.25 4.70 -1.47
C GLN A 47 3.76 4.38 -2.86
N GLY A 48 4.27 5.40 -3.54
CA GLY A 48 4.72 5.25 -4.91
C GLY A 48 3.84 6.03 -5.88
N VAL A 49 3.85 5.55 -7.12
CA VAL A 49 3.14 6.23 -8.20
C VAL A 49 1.65 6.18 -7.90
N LEU A 50 1.05 7.36 -7.82
CA LEU A 50 -0.37 7.58 -7.71
C LEU A 50 -0.87 8.08 -9.08
N PRO A 51 -1.12 7.19 -10.05
CA PRO A 51 -1.70 7.63 -11.31
C PRO A 51 -3.17 7.93 -11.09
N VAL A 52 -3.65 9.04 -11.65
CA VAL A 52 -5.10 9.29 -11.72
C VAL A 52 -5.72 8.16 -12.53
N GLN A 53 -6.67 7.47 -11.93
CA GLN A 53 -7.30 6.28 -12.48
C GLN A 53 -8.24 6.70 -13.61
N SER A 54 -7.96 6.20 -14.80
CA SER A 54 -8.72 6.48 -16.02
C SER A 54 -9.64 5.32 -16.41
N SER A 55 -9.39 4.12 -15.87
CA SER A 55 -10.14 2.91 -16.17
C SER A 55 -10.30 1.98 -14.97
N ALA A 56 -11.24 1.04 -15.10
CA ALA A 56 -11.47 0.00 -14.10
C ALA A 56 -10.23 -0.90 -13.88
N SER A 57 -9.49 -1.24 -14.95
CA SER A 57 -8.33 -2.13 -14.89
C SER A 57 -7.23 -1.59 -14.00
N GLU A 58 -6.91 -0.31 -14.14
CA GLU A 58 -5.87 0.34 -13.33
C GLU A 58 -6.20 0.24 -11.84
N LEU A 59 -7.47 0.46 -11.49
CA LEU A 59 -7.92 0.45 -10.11
C LEU A 59 -8.04 -0.96 -9.54
N TYR A 60 -8.56 -1.90 -10.33
CA TYR A 60 -8.78 -3.28 -9.88
C TYR A 60 -7.47 -4.04 -9.66
N ASN A 61 -6.39 -3.67 -10.33
CA ASN A 61 -5.08 -4.25 -10.04
C ASN A 61 -4.58 -3.88 -8.63
N TYR A 62 -4.91 -2.69 -8.12
CA TYR A 62 -4.67 -2.37 -6.71
C TYR A 62 -5.60 -3.15 -5.78
N PHE A 63 -6.83 -3.47 -6.19
CA PHE A 63 -7.76 -4.25 -5.36
C PHE A 63 -7.35 -5.72 -5.28
N ASP A 64 -6.77 -6.23 -6.36
CA ASP A 64 -6.27 -7.60 -6.46
C ASP A 64 -4.94 -7.80 -5.77
N GLY A 65 -4.13 -6.75 -5.62
CA GLY A 65 -2.94 -6.84 -4.79
C GLY A 65 -3.22 -7.21 -3.35
N VAL A 66 -2.37 -8.07 -2.79
CA VAL A 66 -2.31 -8.30 -1.35
C VAL A 66 -1.38 -7.24 -0.75
N PRO A 67 -1.88 -6.32 0.09
CA PRO A 67 -1.05 -5.22 0.54
C PRO A 67 0.08 -5.70 1.47
N PRO A 68 1.30 -5.16 1.34
CA PRO A 68 2.43 -5.55 2.17
C PRO A 68 2.22 -5.10 3.61
N LYS A 69 2.74 -5.87 4.57
CA LYS A 69 2.81 -5.46 5.99
C LYS A 69 3.99 -4.52 6.21
N SER A 70 3.92 -3.34 5.58
CA SER A 70 4.88 -2.27 5.79
C SER A 70 4.32 -0.96 5.32
N VAL A 71 4.44 0.10 6.12
CA VAL A 71 4.31 1.46 5.64
C VAL A 71 5.39 1.71 4.58
N GLY A 72 6.65 1.36 4.81
CA GLY A 72 7.76 1.71 3.91
C GLY A 72 7.82 0.95 2.56
N VAL A 73 7.05 -0.11 2.33
CA VAL A 73 7.09 -0.85 1.06
C VAL A 73 6.14 -0.22 0.05
N LEU A 74 6.63 0.06 -1.16
CA LEU A 74 5.81 0.57 -2.26
C LEU A 74 4.71 -0.44 -2.59
N TYR A 75 3.46 0.00 -2.56
CA TYR A 75 2.33 -0.79 -2.97
C TYR A 75 1.84 -0.30 -4.33
N GLU A 76 2.33 -0.94 -5.38
CA GLU A 76 2.16 -0.50 -6.77
C GLU A 76 0.96 -1.20 -7.44
N GLY A 77 0.42 -0.60 -8.51
CA GLY A 77 -0.76 -1.10 -9.24
C GLY A 77 -0.52 -2.36 -10.08
N ASN A 78 0.60 -3.06 -9.90
CA ASN A 78 0.84 -4.38 -10.47
C ASN A 78 1.73 -5.21 -9.52
N PRO A 79 1.19 -5.63 -8.37
CA PRO A 79 1.97 -6.32 -7.35
C PRO A 79 2.26 -7.77 -7.75
N LEU A 80 3.41 -8.30 -7.32
CA LEU A 80 3.75 -9.72 -7.52
C LEU A 80 2.84 -10.68 -6.75
N ASN A 81 2.26 -10.21 -5.65
CA ASN A 81 1.37 -11.00 -4.79
C ASN A 81 -0.09 -10.50 -4.96
N THR A 82 -0.92 -11.31 -5.60
CA THR A 82 -2.34 -10.98 -5.89
C THR A 82 -3.31 -12.02 -5.34
N LEU A 83 -4.52 -11.61 -4.99
CA LEU A 83 -5.59 -12.51 -4.55
C LEU A 83 -5.95 -13.49 -5.66
N SER A 84 -6.11 -13.02 -6.89
CA SER A 84 -6.42 -13.86 -8.06
C SER A 84 -5.35 -14.92 -8.31
N GLY A 85 -4.06 -14.56 -8.24
CA GLY A 85 -2.94 -15.47 -8.42
C GLY A 85 -2.87 -16.52 -7.32
N ASN A 86 -3.07 -16.12 -6.05
CA ASN A 86 -3.14 -17.08 -4.96
C ASN A 86 -4.38 -17.99 -5.03
N TYR A 87 -5.52 -17.46 -5.51
CA TYR A 87 -6.73 -18.24 -5.74
C TYR A 87 -6.51 -19.29 -6.84
N ALA A 88 -5.78 -18.94 -7.90
CA ALA A 88 -5.34 -19.87 -8.93
C ALA A 88 -4.46 -20.99 -8.36
N THR A 89 -3.50 -20.63 -7.50
CA THR A 89 -2.64 -21.60 -6.81
C THR A 89 -3.49 -22.58 -6.01
N MET A 90 -4.43 -22.08 -5.21
CA MET A 90 -5.34 -22.91 -4.41
C MET A 90 -6.16 -23.89 -5.27
N LEU A 91 -6.74 -23.42 -6.39
CA LEU A 91 -7.44 -24.26 -7.36
C LEU A 91 -6.53 -25.34 -7.98
N SER A 92 -5.28 -25.00 -8.28
CA SER A 92 -4.32 -25.94 -8.87
C SER A 92 -3.81 -27.01 -7.90
N LYS A 93 -3.86 -26.71 -6.59
CA LYS A 93 -3.34 -27.54 -5.49
C LYS A 93 -4.41 -28.28 -4.70
N THR A 94 -5.67 -28.23 -5.15
CA THR A 94 -6.74 -29.00 -4.53
C THR A 94 -6.54 -30.49 -4.76
N GLU A 95 -6.71 -31.29 -3.70
CA GLU A 95 -6.64 -32.75 -3.75
C GLU A 95 -7.89 -33.33 -4.43
N ASP A 96 -9.09 -33.06 -3.89
CA ASP A 96 -10.35 -33.52 -4.48
C ASP A 96 -11.01 -32.44 -5.35
N THR A 97 -10.81 -32.57 -6.66
CA THR A 97 -11.44 -31.72 -7.69
C THR A 97 -12.88 -32.13 -8.04
N GLY A 98 -13.39 -33.20 -7.42
CA GLY A 98 -14.75 -33.71 -7.61
C GLY A 98 -15.81 -32.97 -6.79
N THR A 99 -15.40 -32.19 -5.79
CA THR A 99 -16.31 -31.52 -4.85
C THR A 99 -17.20 -30.47 -5.51
N PHE A 100 -18.37 -30.22 -4.92
CA PHE A 100 -19.30 -29.20 -5.39
C PHE A 100 -18.69 -27.79 -5.32
N LEU A 101 -17.99 -27.47 -4.22
CA LEU A 101 -17.37 -26.16 -4.02
C LEU A 101 -16.25 -25.90 -5.03
N TYR A 102 -15.40 -26.90 -5.29
CA TYR A 102 -14.36 -26.80 -6.32
C TYR A 102 -14.95 -26.53 -7.71
N LYS A 103 -16.00 -27.28 -8.10
CA LYS A 103 -16.62 -27.12 -9.42
C LYS A 103 -17.18 -25.72 -9.64
N ILE A 104 -17.81 -25.12 -8.62
CA ILE A 104 -18.25 -23.72 -8.68
C ILE A 104 -17.06 -22.78 -8.79
N ALA A 105 -16.07 -22.93 -7.92
CA ALA A 105 -14.89 -22.07 -7.89
C ALA A 105 -14.13 -22.09 -9.22
N MET A 106 -13.89 -23.27 -9.78
CA MET A 106 -13.23 -23.46 -11.06
C MET A 106 -14.07 -22.89 -12.22
N SER A 107 -15.38 -23.14 -12.24
CA SER A 107 -16.28 -22.58 -13.26
C SER A 107 -16.29 -21.04 -13.22
N ASN A 108 -16.29 -20.46 -12.03
CA ASN A 108 -16.26 -19.02 -11.84
C ASN A 108 -14.92 -18.42 -12.28
N TYR A 109 -13.81 -19.03 -11.85
CA TYR A 109 -12.47 -18.57 -12.18
C TYR A 109 -12.18 -18.64 -13.68
N THR A 110 -12.62 -19.71 -14.35
CA THR A 110 -12.39 -19.91 -15.80
C THR A 110 -13.36 -19.15 -16.72
N ASN A 111 -14.40 -18.53 -16.16
CA ASN A 111 -15.36 -17.75 -16.95
C ASN A 111 -14.74 -16.43 -17.40
N SER A 112 -14.53 -16.27 -18.71
CA SER A 112 -13.94 -15.07 -19.33
C SER A 112 -14.69 -13.78 -19.01
N ASN A 113 -16.00 -13.84 -18.71
CA ASN A 113 -16.80 -12.66 -18.36
C ASN A 113 -16.41 -12.05 -17.00
N ASN A 114 -15.63 -12.76 -16.18
CA ASN A 114 -15.14 -12.26 -14.88
C ASN A 114 -13.79 -11.54 -14.96
N TRP A 115 -13.24 -11.38 -16.17
CA TRP A 115 -11.91 -10.80 -16.42
C TRP A 115 -12.02 -9.66 -17.43
N ILE A 116 -11.33 -8.55 -17.18
CA ILE A 116 -11.32 -7.44 -18.14
C ILE A 116 -10.56 -7.87 -19.39
N GLY A 117 -11.22 -7.81 -20.54
CA GLY A 117 -10.68 -8.28 -21.82
C GLY A 117 -10.74 -9.79 -22.00
N GLY A 118 -11.36 -10.54 -21.09
CA GLY A 118 -11.60 -11.98 -21.23
C GLY A 118 -10.41 -12.90 -20.91
N ASN A 119 -9.27 -12.33 -20.52
CA ASN A 119 -8.06 -13.11 -20.21
C ASN A 119 -8.09 -13.61 -18.77
N MET A 120 -8.34 -14.91 -18.59
CA MET A 120 -8.35 -15.56 -17.28
C MET A 120 -7.07 -15.30 -16.48
N GLY A 121 -7.20 -14.98 -15.19
CA GLY A 121 -6.08 -14.69 -14.30
C GLY A 121 -5.46 -13.31 -14.52
N THR A 122 -5.99 -12.50 -15.43
CA THR A 122 -5.46 -11.16 -15.76
C THR A 122 -6.55 -10.11 -15.61
N ASN A 123 -6.29 -9.02 -14.87
CA ASN A 123 -7.23 -7.92 -14.63
C ASN A 123 -8.62 -8.40 -14.14
N PRO A 124 -8.70 -9.03 -12.95
CA PRO A 124 -9.96 -9.49 -12.37
C PRO A 124 -10.99 -8.37 -12.23
N ILE A 125 -12.26 -8.69 -12.43
CA ILE A 125 -13.36 -7.74 -12.19
C ILE A 125 -13.66 -7.66 -10.69
N TYR A 126 -13.84 -6.45 -10.19
CA TYR A 126 -14.26 -6.14 -8.83
C TYR A 126 -15.59 -5.40 -8.82
N THR A 127 -16.23 -5.36 -7.65
CA THR A 127 -17.41 -4.54 -7.36
C THR A 127 -17.11 -3.58 -6.21
N PRO A 128 -17.68 -2.36 -6.21
CA PRO A 128 -18.52 -1.75 -7.25
C PRO A 128 -17.82 -1.52 -8.59
N VAL A 129 -18.61 -1.31 -9.65
CA VAL A 129 -18.07 -0.94 -10.96
C VAL A 129 -17.42 0.45 -10.90
N PHE A 130 -16.44 0.73 -11.77
CA PHE A 130 -15.67 1.97 -11.74
C PHE A 130 -16.51 3.26 -11.70
N GLU A 131 -17.57 3.34 -12.52
CA GLU A 131 -18.47 4.50 -12.52
C GLU A 131 -19.25 4.65 -11.20
N GLU A 132 -19.60 3.54 -10.55
CA GLU A 132 -20.26 3.59 -9.25
C GLU A 132 -19.30 4.07 -8.16
N LEU A 133 -18.02 3.66 -8.20
CA LEU A 133 -16.99 4.17 -7.29
C LEU A 133 -16.85 5.69 -7.43
N LYS A 134 -16.79 6.21 -8.65
CA LYS A 134 -16.77 7.66 -8.91
C LYS A 134 -17.97 8.36 -8.28
N LEU A 135 -19.18 7.86 -8.53
CA LEU A 135 -20.42 8.42 -7.96
C LEU A 135 -20.43 8.38 -6.42
N GLN A 136 -19.91 7.32 -5.81
CA GLN A 136 -19.84 7.19 -4.36
C GLN A 136 -18.80 8.15 -3.76
N VAL A 137 -17.64 8.34 -4.41
CA VAL A 137 -16.62 9.31 -3.96
C VAL A 137 -17.14 10.74 -4.07
N GLU A 138 -17.85 11.11 -5.14
CA GLU A 138 -18.43 12.46 -5.27
C GLU A 138 -19.43 12.80 -4.15
N LYS A 139 -20.10 11.78 -3.59
CA LYS A 139 -20.99 11.91 -2.41
C LYS A 139 -20.23 11.89 -1.07
N GLY A 140 -18.93 11.67 -1.11
CA GLY A 140 -18.06 11.59 0.04
C GLY A 140 -17.77 12.94 0.71
N SER A 141 -16.84 12.89 1.65
CA SER A 141 -16.43 14.02 2.47
C SER A 141 -15.27 14.79 1.83
N SER A 142 -15.04 16.02 2.27
CA SER A 142 -13.80 16.76 2.01
C SER A 142 -12.86 16.64 3.21
N ALA A 143 -11.55 16.80 3.01
CA ALA A 143 -10.59 16.81 4.11
C ALA A 143 -9.50 17.85 3.88
N ALA A 144 -9.06 18.48 4.97
CA ALA A 144 -7.82 19.24 5.05
C ALA A 144 -6.91 18.51 6.04
N ILE A 145 -5.70 18.19 5.61
CA ILE A 145 -4.75 17.36 6.35
C ILE A 145 -3.43 18.10 6.40
N HIS A 146 -2.89 18.23 7.61
CA HIS A 146 -1.60 18.87 7.86
C HIS A 146 -0.67 17.89 8.54
N PHE A 147 0.48 17.65 7.92
CA PHE A 147 1.58 16.87 8.46
C PHE A 147 2.81 17.74 8.63
N ASP A 148 3.49 17.56 9.76
CA ASP A 148 4.78 18.17 10.07
C ASP A 148 5.68 17.13 10.72
N SER A 149 6.78 16.80 10.06
CA SER A 149 7.72 15.75 10.50
C SER A 149 8.40 16.07 11.83
N GLN A 150 8.36 17.33 12.29
CA GLN A 150 8.93 17.71 13.58
C GLN A 150 8.00 17.40 14.76
N THR A 151 6.69 17.32 14.53
CA THR A 151 5.68 17.16 15.59
C THR A 151 4.79 15.93 15.43
N SER A 152 4.88 15.23 14.30
CA SER A 152 4.07 14.04 14.03
C SER A 152 4.42 12.88 14.96
N ASN A 153 3.41 12.09 15.34
CA ASN A 153 3.63 10.80 15.99
C ASN A 153 4.04 9.75 14.94
N ASP A 154 5.26 9.22 15.04
CA ASP A 154 5.80 8.19 14.15
C ASP A 154 5.73 6.77 14.74
N ASP A 155 5.15 6.58 15.92
CA ASP A 155 4.95 5.26 16.49
C ASP A 155 3.85 4.49 15.73
N ILE A 156 4.28 3.41 15.09
CA ILE A 156 3.41 2.49 14.34
C ILE A 156 3.57 1.04 14.81
N GLN A 157 4.20 0.79 15.97
CA GLN A 157 4.48 -0.57 16.46
C GLN A 157 3.21 -1.42 16.59
N ASN A 158 2.12 -0.75 16.99
CA ASN A 158 0.81 -1.37 17.16
C ASN A 158 -0.08 -1.26 15.90
N SER A 159 0.34 -0.52 14.88
CA SER A 159 -0.40 -0.45 13.62
C SER A 159 -0.33 -1.80 12.90
N TRP A 160 -1.27 -2.04 11.98
CA TRP A 160 -1.17 -3.18 11.08
C TRP A 160 0.07 -3.07 10.20
N ALA A 161 0.27 -1.88 9.61
CA ALA A 161 1.21 -1.70 8.52
C ALA A 161 2.63 -1.93 9.03
N GLN A 162 2.96 -1.49 10.25
CA GLN A 162 4.31 -1.56 10.81
C GLN A 162 5.35 -0.92 9.86
N SER A 163 6.64 -0.96 10.21
CA SER A 163 7.73 -0.60 9.28
C SER A 163 8.72 -1.75 9.29
N ASN A 164 9.16 -2.16 8.10
CA ASN A 164 10.19 -3.19 7.94
C ASN A 164 11.39 -2.70 7.10
N GLY A 165 11.65 -1.39 7.09
CA GLY A 165 12.85 -0.81 6.49
C GLY A 165 12.58 0.44 5.67
N SER A 166 13.67 1.11 5.27
CA SER A 166 13.62 2.33 4.46
C SER A 166 12.85 2.04 3.17
N SER A 167 11.75 2.77 2.95
CA SER A 167 11.18 2.93 1.63
C SER A 167 12.32 3.17 0.65
N GLY A 168 12.41 2.39 -0.43
CA GLY A 168 13.51 2.42 -1.41
C GLY A 168 13.65 3.73 -2.20
N VAL A 169 13.29 4.85 -1.57
CA VAL A 169 13.01 6.17 -2.10
C VAL A 169 13.56 7.22 -1.12
N GLY A 170 14.28 8.19 -1.65
CA GLY A 170 14.58 9.45 -0.97
C GLY A 170 13.46 10.46 -1.21
N PHE A 171 13.55 11.61 -0.53
CA PHE A 171 12.55 12.66 -0.63
C PHE A 171 12.31 13.17 -2.06
N TRP A 172 13.37 13.30 -2.87
CA TRP A 172 13.33 13.79 -4.24
C TRP A 172 13.28 12.67 -5.31
N GLY A 173 13.19 11.40 -4.92
CA GLY A 173 12.89 10.30 -5.85
C GLY A 173 13.40 8.91 -5.44
N LYS A 174 13.26 7.91 -6.32
CA LYS A 174 13.73 6.53 -6.07
C LYS A 174 15.27 6.46 -5.99
N LYS A 175 15.85 5.46 -5.31
CA LYS A 175 17.31 5.31 -5.08
C LYS A 175 18.20 5.34 -6.35
N SER A 176 17.63 5.19 -7.55
CA SER A 176 18.31 5.24 -8.86
C SER A 176 18.10 6.54 -9.65
N ASN A 177 17.50 7.58 -9.05
CA ASN A 177 17.20 8.87 -9.69
C ASN A 177 18.48 9.67 -10.07
N SER A 178 18.37 10.49 -11.11
CA SER A 178 19.29 11.56 -11.53
C SER A 178 19.53 12.68 -10.50
N VAL A 179 18.69 12.84 -9.47
CA VAL A 179 18.94 13.78 -8.36
C VAL A 179 20.00 13.20 -7.45
N SER A 180 21.07 13.96 -7.19
CA SER A 180 22.20 13.49 -6.39
C SER A 180 21.79 12.96 -5.01
N LYS A 181 22.50 11.91 -4.55
CA LYS A 181 22.35 11.32 -3.22
C LYS A 181 22.40 12.38 -2.11
N SER A 182 23.28 13.37 -2.25
CA SER A 182 23.45 14.49 -1.32
C SER A 182 22.19 15.36 -1.19
N LEU A 183 21.46 15.64 -2.29
CA LEU A 183 20.22 16.43 -2.22
C LEU A 183 19.08 15.66 -1.54
N ASN A 184 19.01 14.35 -1.76
CA ASN A 184 18.08 13.48 -1.03
C ASN A 184 18.41 13.44 0.47
N GLU A 185 19.67 13.20 0.84
CA GLU A 185 20.10 13.20 2.25
C GLU A 185 19.83 14.56 2.93
N LYS A 186 20.11 15.66 2.24
CA LYS A 186 19.84 17.03 2.71
C LYS A 186 18.36 17.27 2.99
N ALA A 187 17.48 16.80 2.11
CA ALA A 187 16.04 16.93 2.30
C ALA A 187 15.53 16.02 3.43
N SER A 188 15.94 14.74 3.44
CA SER A 188 15.54 13.76 4.45
C SER A 188 16.01 14.13 5.86
N ALA A 189 17.11 14.88 5.99
CA ALA A 189 17.61 15.38 7.27
C ALA A 189 16.90 16.66 7.76
N SER A 190 16.00 17.24 6.95
CA SER A 190 15.32 18.50 7.25
C SER A 190 13.89 18.29 7.74
N ARG A 191 13.29 19.32 8.33
CA ARG A 191 11.85 19.35 8.57
C ARG A 191 11.11 19.27 7.23
N ILE A 192 10.05 18.47 7.20
CA ILE A 192 9.18 18.27 6.04
C ILE A 192 7.76 18.56 6.48
N THR A 193 7.03 19.33 5.68
CA THR A 193 5.60 19.55 5.89
C THR A 193 4.80 19.13 4.66
N VAL A 194 3.61 18.57 4.89
CA VAL A 194 2.67 18.18 3.83
C VAL A 194 1.30 18.76 4.18
N ASP A 195 0.78 19.60 3.30
CA ASP A 195 -0.58 20.14 3.37
C ASP A 195 -1.42 19.54 2.25
N MET A 196 -2.45 18.76 2.58
CA MET A 196 -3.35 18.14 1.61
C MET A 196 -4.76 18.70 1.76
N ASN A 197 -5.38 19.04 0.64
CA ASN A 197 -6.79 19.38 0.55
C ASN A 197 -7.45 18.42 -0.44
N PHE A 198 -8.32 17.56 0.06
CA PHE A 198 -9.14 16.66 -0.75
C PHE A 198 -10.48 17.33 -1.04
N ASN A 199 -10.81 17.47 -2.32
CA ASN A 199 -12.12 17.98 -2.72
C ASN A 199 -13.20 16.98 -2.30
N LYS A 200 -13.03 15.72 -2.68
CA LYS A 200 -13.88 14.61 -2.24
C LYS A 200 -13.05 13.38 -1.92
N TYR A 201 -13.43 12.63 -0.90
CA TYR A 201 -12.87 11.32 -0.60
C TYR A 201 -13.93 10.40 0.00
N ALA A 202 -13.75 9.10 -0.21
CA ALA A 202 -14.53 8.08 0.48
C ALA A 202 -13.68 6.83 0.73
N PHE A 203 -14.00 6.13 1.81
CA PHE A 203 -13.43 4.82 2.12
C PHE A 203 -14.47 3.75 1.84
N LEU A 204 -14.39 3.16 0.65
CA LEU A 204 -15.46 2.37 0.05
C LEU A 204 -15.18 0.88 0.14
N ALA A 205 -16.20 0.07 0.38
CA ALA A 205 -16.08 -1.37 0.31
C ALA A 205 -15.81 -1.83 -1.12
N VAL A 206 -14.86 -2.76 -1.27
CA VAL A 206 -14.53 -3.40 -2.55
C VAL A 206 -14.55 -4.90 -2.37
N ARG A 207 -15.04 -5.61 -3.39
CA ARG A 207 -15.18 -7.08 -3.35
C ARG A 207 -14.75 -7.67 -4.68
N ALA A 208 -14.05 -8.79 -4.61
CA ALA A 208 -13.79 -9.61 -5.78
C ALA A 208 -15.12 -9.96 -6.47
N GLY A 209 -15.15 -9.86 -7.79
CA GLY A 209 -16.32 -10.14 -8.61
C GLY A 209 -16.58 -11.63 -8.78
N GLY A 210 -17.26 -11.99 -9.87
CA GLY A 210 -17.73 -13.35 -10.10
C GLY A 210 -16.65 -14.43 -10.24
N TRP A 211 -15.36 -14.06 -10.40
CA TRP A 211 -14.24 -15.02 -10.47
C TRP A 211 -13.92 -15.65 -9.11
N PHE A 212 -14.27 -14.97 -8.00
CA PHE A 212 -13.93 -15.40 -6.66
C PHE A 212 -15.16 -16.02 -5.97
N PHE A 213 -15.05 -17.29 -5.61
CA PHE A 213 -16.04 -17.96 -4.78
C PHE A 213 -15.55 -18.07 -3.33
N SER A 214 -16.14 -17.28 -2.44
CA SER A 214 -15.77 -17.20 -1.03
C SER A 214 -16.01 -18.49 -0.26
N GLY A 215 -17.04 -19.27 -0.63
CA GLY A 215 -17.32 -20.56 0.02
C GLY A 215 -16.16 -21.54 -0.12
N TYR A 216 -15.61 -21.66 -1.33
CA TYR A 216 -14.43 -22.49 -1.58
C TYR A 216 -13.17 -21.91 -0.91
N PHE A 217 -12.97 -20.59 -0.93
CA PHE A 217 -11.85 -19.95 -0.22
C PHE A 217 -11.88 -20.25 1.29
N THR A 218 -13.04 -20.14 1.92
CA THR A 218 -13.24 -20.45 3.34
C THR A 218 -13.00 -21.93 3.62
N ASP A 219 -13.49 -22.83 2.77
CA ASP A 219 -13.33 -24.27 2.91
C ASP A 219 -11.84 -24.69 2.88
N MET A 220 -11.10 -24.20 1.88
CA MET A 220 -9.66 -24.44 1.74
C MET A 220 -8.85 -23.84 2.90
N TYR A 221 -9.26 -22.67 3.42
CA TYR A 221 -8.62 -22.09 4.59
C TYR A 221 -8.83 -22.96 5.85
N GLN A 222 -10.05 -23.45 6.06
CA GLN A 222 -10.43 -24.20 7.27
C GLN A 222 -9.95 -25.65 7.26
N ASN A 223 -9.74 -26.23 6.07
CA ASN A 223 -9.43 -27.65 5.90
C ASN A 223 -8.11 -27.83 5.13
N PRO A 224 -6.93 -27.75 5.79
CA PRO A 224 -5.63 -27.90 5.15
C PRO A 224 -5.45 -29.21 4.38
N ASP A 225 -6.09 -30.29 4.83
CA ASP A 225 -6.05 -31.62 4.19
C ASP A 225 -6.72 -31.65 2.80
N GLN A 226 -7.40 -30.58 2.39
CA GLN A 226 -7.91 -30.42 1.03
C GLN A 226 -6.82 -30.02 0.01
N PHE A 227 -5.63 -29.63 0.49
CA PHE A 227 -4.47 -29.42 -0.37
C PHE A 227 -3.74 -30.74 -0.63
N GLN A 228 -3.16 -30.86 -1.83
CA GLN A 228 -2.29 -31.97 -2.21
C GLN A 228 -1.10 -32.13 -1.24
N ASN A 229 -0.57 -31.01 -0.74
CA ASN A 229 0.49 -30.99 0.27
C ASN A 229 0.17 -29.97 1.36
N GLN A 230 0.45 -30.32 2.62
CA GLN A 230 0.30 -29.41 3.75
C GLN A 230 1.11 -28.11 3.61
N ASP A 231 2.27 -28.18 2.95
CA ASP A 231 3.12 -27.02 2.70
C ASP A 231 2.47 -26.01 1.74
N ASP A 232 1.60 -26.44 0.83
CA ASP A 232 0.85 -25.54 -0.05
C ASP A 232 -0.10 -24.65 0.77
N TRP A 233 -0.75 -25.21 1.80
CA TRP A 233 -1.56 -24.44 2.74
C TRP A 233 -0.70 -23.45 3.54
N ASN A 234 0.46 -23.88 4.05
CA ASN A 234 1.37 -23.02 4.81
C ASN A 234 1.91 -21.84 3.96
N ASN A 235 2.22 -22.08 2.69
CA ASN A 235 2.71 -21.06 1.77
C ASN A 235 1.63 -20.01 1.43
N LEU A 236 0.35 -20.37 1.49
CA LEU A 236 -0.75 -19.43 1.29
C LEU A 236 -1.17 -18.76 2.60
N PHE A 237 -1.49 -19.53 3.64
CA PHE A 237 -2.19 -19.05 4.82
C PHE A 237 -1.37 -19.05 6.11
N GLY A 238 -0.19 -19.66 6.09
CA GLY A 238 0.69 -19.75 7.26
C GLY A 238 1.26 -18.39 7.71
N PRO A 239 2.05 -18.36 8.80
CA PRO A 239 2.61 -17.13 9.37
C PRO A 239 3.53 -16.32 8.43
N SER A 240 4.02 -16.94 7.37
CA SER A 240 4.79 -16.31 6.29
C SER A 240 4.11 -16.43 4.93
N GLY A 241 2.83 -16.84 4.92
CA GLY A 241 2.07 -17.10 3.70
C GLY A 241 1.70 -15.82 2.94
N SER A 242 1.42 -15.98 1.66
CA SER A 242 1.07 -14.88 0.74
C SER A 242 -0.32 -14.29 0.96
N LEU A 243 -1.23 -15.00 1.64
CA LEU A 243 -2.62 -14.63 1.92
C LEU A 243 -2.90 -14.49 3.43
N GLN A 244 -2.01 -13.87 4.18
CA GLN A 244 -2.31 -13.53 5.59
C GLN A 244 -3.41 -12.47 5.75
N ARG A 245 -3.65 -11.71 4.69
CA ARG A 245 -4.55 -10.56 4.65
C ARG A 245 -5.23 -10.49 3.29
N VAL A 246 -6.40 -9.87 3.29
CA VAL A 246 -7.12 -9.52 2.07
C VAL A 246 -7.59 -8.08 2.14
N THR A 247 -7.64 -7.45 0.96
CA THR A 247 -8.25 -6.15 0.76
C THR A 247 -9.78 -6.28 0.86
N ASN A 248 -10.43 -5.33 1.54
CA ASN A 248 -11.88 -5.24 1.59
C ASN A 248 -12.43 -3.82 1.38
N GLN A 249 -11.58 -2.79 1.42
CA GLN A 249 -11.97 -1.41 1.18
C GLN A 249 -10.87 -0.67 0.43
N ALA A 250 -11.22 0.46 -0.19
CA ALA A 250 -10.29 1.35 -0.85
C ALA A 250 -10.54 2.79 -0.43
N LEU A 251 -9.47 3.52 -0.09
CA LEU A 251 -9.50 4.96 0.10
C LEU A 251 -9.31 5.61 -1.26
N LEU A 252 -10.39 6.22 -1.74
CA LEU A 252 -10.43 6.90 -3.03
C LEU A 252 -10.67 8.39 -2.82
N VAL A 253 -9.96 9.20 -3.60
CA VAL A 253 -9.99 10.65 -3.57
C VAL A 253 -10.33 11.17 -4.96
N SER A 254 -11.20 12.17 -5.05
CA SER A 254 -11.55 12.86 -6.28
C SER A 254 -11.19 14.34 -6.15
N GLY A 255 -10.18 14.73 -6.93
CA GLY A 255 -9.59 16.07 -6.89
C GLY A 255 -8.83 16.38 -5.60
N TYR A 256 -7.63 16.95 -5.75
CA TYR A 256 -6.82 17.33 -4.60
C TYR A 256 -5.83 18.43 -4.93
N THR A 257 -5.36 19.10 -3.87
CA THR A 257 -4.15 19.91 -3.88
C THR A 257 -3.27 19.47 -2.72
N ILE A 258 -2.05 19.05 -3.02
CA ILE A 258 -1.07 18.58 -2.05
C ILE A 258 0.16 19.46 -2.18
N THR A 259 0.55 20.14 -1.11
CA THR A 259 1.79 20.91 -1.04
C THR A 259 2.76 20.21 -0.12
N VAL A 260 3.90 19.81 -0.66
CA VAL A 260 5.03 19.26 0.10
C VAL A 260 6.11 20.33 0.17
N LYS A 261 6.65 20.60 1.37
CA LYS A 261 7.75 21.55 1.57
C LYS A 261 8.91 20.86 2.28
N SER A 262 10.10 20.95 1.69
CA SER A 262 11.35 20.67 2.42
C SER A 262 11.90 21.98 2.97
N TRP A 263 12.18 21.98 4.27
CA TRP A 263 12.72 23.14 4.97
C TRP A 263 14.25 23.22 4.95
N ALA A 264 14.94 22.39 4.17
CA ALA A 264 16.37 22.57 3.94
C ALA A 264 16.64 23.86 3.14
N THR A 265 17.84 24.41 3.30
CA THR A 265 18.31 25.60 2.56
C THR A 265 19.00 25.18 1.27
N TYR A 266 18.45 25.53 0.12
CA TYR A 266 18.96 25.17 -1.21
C TYR A 266 19.64 26.33 -1.93
N SER A 267 20.56 26.01 -2.83
CA SER A 267 21.09 26.96 -3.81
C SER A 267 20.21 27.00 -5.06
N GLN A 268 20.35 28.03 -5.90
CA GLN A 268 19.68 28.08 -7.20
C GLN A 268 20.10 26.89 -8.09
N SER A 269 21.37 26.48 -8.03
CA SER A 269 21.85 25.30 -8.76
C SER A 269 21.26 23.99 -8.23
N ASP A 270 21.05 23.86 -6.91
CA ASP A 270 20.37 22.70 -6.32
C ASP A 270 18.94 22.60 -6.87
N PHE A 271 18.24 23.73 -6.92
CA PHE A 271 16.86 23.80 -7.43
C PHE A 271 16.78 23.43 -8.91
N GLU A 272 17.70 23.93 -9.74
CA GLU A 272 17.77 23.58 -11.15
C GLU A 272 18.09 22.10 -11.38
N GLU A 273 18.94 21.48 -10.54
CA GLU A 273 19.19 20.04 -10.57
C GLU A 273 17.92 19.24 -10.24
N ILE A 274 17.18 19.65 -9.21
CA ILE A 274 15.91 19.01 -8.81
C ILE A 274 14.87 19.14 -9.93
N GLN A 275 14.71 20.31 -10.54
CA GLN A 275 13.75 20.55 -11.63
C GLN A 275 14.08 19.79 -12.92
N LYS A 276 15.37 19.58 -13.23
CA LYS A 276 15.80 18.81 -14.40
C LYS A 276 15.49 17.32 -14.30
N SER A 277 15.21 16.81 -13.11
CA SER A 277 14.78 15.42 -12.94
C SER A 277 13.42 15.25 -13.61
N THR A 278 13.41 14.61 -14.78
CA THR A 278 12.21 14.29 -15.58
C THR A 278 11.28 13.27 -14.90
N GLU A 279 11.71 12.73 -13.75
CA GLU A 279 10.98 11.80 -12.90
C GLU A 279 10.73 12.45 -11.53
N THR A 280 10.25 13.70 -11.52
CA THR A 280 10.17 14.46 -10.28
C THR A 280 9.12 13.84 -9.35
N ASN A 281 9.65 13.15 -8.34
CA ASN A 281 9.00 12.12 -7.57
C ASN A 281 9.14 12.54 -6.10
N VAL A 282 8.16 13.31 -5.60
CA VAL A 282 8.25 13.90 -4.27
C VAL A 282 7.53 13.01 -3.27
N TRP A 283 8.26 12.57 -2.25
CA TRP A 283 7.69 11.80 -1.17
C TRP A 283 6.47 12.53 -0.53
N PRO A 284 5.41 11.80 -0.11
CA PRO A 284 5.20 10.36 -0.26
C PRO A 284 4.47 9.98 -1.57
N PHE A 285 4.10 10.96 -2.41
CA PHE A 285 3.21 10.78 -3.55
C PHE A 285 3.95 10.99 -4.86
N TYR A 286 4.20 9.89 -5.56
CA TYR A 286 4.95 9.90 -6.80
C TYR A 286 3.97 10.10 -7.95
N THR A 287 4.22 11.04 -8.85
CA THR A 287 3.40 11.24 -10.05
C THR A 287 4.25 10.87 -11.26
N SER A 288 4.21 9.62 -11.72
CA SER A 288 4.95 9.23 -12.92
C SER A 288 4.10 9.38 -14.18
N GLY A 289 4.69 9.97 -15.22
CA GLY A 289 4.29 9.76 -16.61
C GLY A 289 3.44 10.85 -17.25
N SER A 290 3.64 11.05 -18.55
CA SER A 290 2.93 11.97 -19.46
C SER A 290 1.43 11.70 -19.64
N SER A 291 0.90 10.65 -18.99
CA SER A 291 -0.51 10.25 -19.02
C SER A 291 -1.24 10.48 -17.69
N SER A 292 -0.55 10.92 -16.63
CA SER A 292 -1.21 11.26 -15.37
C SER A 292 -1.96 12.59 -15.54
N LYS A 293 -3.22 12.61 -15.13
CA LYS A 293 -3.98 13.87 -15.05
C LYS A 293 -3.59 14.74 -13.85
N ALA A 294 -2.76 14.21 -12.94
CA ALA A 294 -2.16 15.01 -11.89
C ALA A 294 -1.02 15.86 -12.44
N THR A 295 -0.94 17.12 -12.01
CA THR A 295 0.14 18.04 -12.39
C THR A 295 0.97 18.42 -11.17
N SER A 296 2.26 18.64 -11.38
CA SER A 296 3.21 19.00 -10.32
C SER A 296 3.92 20.31 -10.70
N SER A 297 4.08 21.21 -9.74
CA SER A 297 4.79 22.47 -9.91
C SER A 297 5.78 22.69 -8.77
N TYR A 298 6.91 23.34 -9.08
CA TYR A 298 8.05 23.51 -8.17
C TYR A 298 8.29 24.99 -7.93
N LYS A 299 8.52 25.36 -6.67
CA LYS A 299 8.84 26.72 -6.27
C LYS A 299 10.09 26.74 -5.41
N PHE A 300 11.07 27.53 -5.84
CA PHE A 300 12.17 27.97 -4.99
C PHE A 300 11.73 29.24 -4.26
N ASN A 301 11.68 29.18 -2.94
CA ASN A 301 11.16 30.26 -2.11
C ASN A 301 12.27 31.25 -1.73
N ASP A 302 11.87 32.46 -1.33
CA ASP A 302 12.81 33.52 -0.90
C ASP A 302 13.63 33.12 0.34
N ASP A 303 13.08 32.24 1.19
CA ASP A 303 13.76 31.64 2.35
C ASP A 303 14.72 30.49 1.97
N LYS A 304 14.93 30.28 0.66
CA LYS A 304 15.76 29.23 0.06
C LYS A 304 15.25 27.81 0.30
N THR A 305 14.00 27.64 0.73
CA THR A 305 13.34 26.33 0.78
C THR A 305 12.74 25.96 -0.57
N ILE A 306 12.35 24.70 -0.75
CA ILE A 306 11.64 24.25 -1.95
C ILE A 306 10.25 23.75 -1.56
N SER A 307 9.23 24.16 -2.32
CA SER A 307 7.86 23.66 -2.21
C SER A 307 7.42 23.04 -3.52
N VAL A 308 6.68 21.96 -3.43
CA VAL A 308 6.11 21.23 -4.56
C VAL A 308 4.62 21.12 -4.37
N THR A 309 3.86 21.59 -5.36
CA THR A 309 2.40 21.50 -5.35
C THR A 309 1.96 20.52 -6.43
N ILE A 310 1.25 19.50 -5.98
CA ILE A 310 0.64 18.45 -6.81
C ILE A 310 -0.87 18.66 -6.81
N THR A 311 -1.48 18.71 -7.99
CA THR A 311 -2.93 18.92 -8.13
C THR A 311 -3.56 17.87 -9.02
N SER A 312 -4.82 17.54 -8.72
CA SER A 312 -5.72 16.77 -9.59
C SER A 312 -7.09 17.46 -9.60
N ALA A 313 -7.74 17.47 -10.76
CA ALA A 313 -9.02 18.15 -10.91
C ALA A 313 -10.16 17.42 -10.17
N PRO A 314 -11.20 18.11 -9.69
CA PRO A 314 -12.43 17.46 -9.24
C PRO A 314 -12.99 16.50 -10.30
N GLY A 315 -13.43 15.31 -9.88
CA GLY A 315 -13.92 14.24 -10.74
C GLY A 315 -12.84 13.22 -11.16
N ASP A 316 -11.56 13.56 -11.02
CA ASP A 316 -10.45 12.65 -11.30
C ASP A 316 -10.14 11.78 -10.08
N LEU A 317 -10.32 10.48 -10.24
CA LEU A 317 -10.26 9.50 -9.17
C LEU A 317 -8.82 9.03 -8.92
N GLN A 318 -8.40 9.02 -7.66
CA GLN A 318 -7.08 8.56 -7.22
C GLN A 318 -7.22 7.63 -6.03
N ILE A 319 -6.46 6.55 -6.02
CA ILE A 319 -6.35 5.65 -4.87
C ILE A 319 -5.22 6.12 -3.94
N PHE A 320 -5.48 6.17 -2.63
CA PHE A 320 -4.52 6.61 -1.60
C PHE A 320 -4.19 5.52 -0.57
N GLY A 321 -5.00 4.46 -0.50
CA GLY A 321 -4.74 3.35 0.41
C GLY A 321 -5.85 2.31 0.40
N MET A 322 -5.64 1.25 1.16
CA MET A 322 -6.49 0.06 1.19
C MET A 322 -6.92 -0.28 2.61
N GLY A 323 -8.18 -0.68 2.74
CA GLY A 323 -8.65 -1.42 3.90
C GLY A 323 -8.22 -2.87 3.80
N VAL A 324 -7.62 -3.36 4.88
CA VAL A 324 -7.07 -4.72 4.97
C VAL A 324 -7.58 -5.41 6.22
N ILE A 325 -7.99 -6.66 6.05
CA ILE A 325 -8.42 -7.51 7.14
C ILE A 325 -7.59 -8.79 7.17
N PRO A 326 -7.27 -9.32 8.37
CA PRO A 326 -6.79 -10.68 8.53
C PRO A 326 -7.65 -11.70 7.77
N THR A 327 -7.01 -12.64 7.07
CA THR A 327 -7.72 -13.67 6.31
C THR A 327 -8.60 -14.52 7.22
N ASP A 328 -8.13 -14.83 8.44
CA ASP A 328 -8.93 -15.54 9.45
C ASP A 328 -10.25 -14.81 9.78
N ARG A 329 -10.22 -13.47 9.88
CA ARG A 329 -11.42 -12.64 10.07
C ARG A 329 -12.27 -12.56 8.81
N ALA A 330 -11.67 -12.56 7.64
CA ALA A 330 -12.39 -12.53 6.37
C ALA A 330 -13.23 -13.80 6.17
N VAL A 331 -12.73 -14.96 6.58
CA VAL A 331 -13.40 -16.26 6.40
C VAL A 331 -14.36 -16.64 7.53
N THR A 332 -14.12 -16.16 8.76
CA THR A 332 -14.98 -16.47 9.92
C THR A 332 -16.18 -15.53 10.05
N GLY A 333 -16.13 -14.34 9.42
CA GLY A 333 -17.16 -13.30 9.56
C GLY A 333 -17.09 -12.63 10.94
N GLY A 334 -16.71 -11.36 11.00
CA GLY A 334 -16.50 -10.66 12.27
C GLY A 334 -17.58 -9.62 12.59
N SER A 335 -18.45 -9.91 13.55
CA SER A 335 -19.03 -8.89 14.45
C SER A 335 -18.57 -9.02 15.90
N THR A 336 -17.71 -10.00 16.22
CA THR A 336 -17.30 -10.25 17.61
C THR A 336 -15.79 -10.12 17.78
N ASN A 337 -15.43 -9.32 18.77
CA ASN A 337 -14.13 -9.31 19.43
C ASN A 337 -13.78 -10.73 19.88
N HIS A 338 -13.14 -11.53 19.03
CA HIS A 338 -12.47 -12.72 19.49
C HIS A 338 -11.20 -12.27 20.20
N ALA A 339 -11.31 -12.30 21.54
CA ALA A 339 -10.22 -12.28 22.46
C ALA A 339 -9.05 -13.09 21.90
N LEU A 340 -7.89 -12.45 21.90
CA LEU A 340 -6.58 -13.09 21.83
C LEU A 340 -6.65 -14.43 22.56
N LYS A 341 -6.54 -15.55 21.84
CA LYS A 341 -6.17 -16.81 22.48
C LYS A 341 -4.79 -16.56 23.07
N ALA A 342 -4.76 -16.33 24.38
CA ALA A 342 -3.52 -16.27 25.14
C ALA A 342 -2.73 -17.56 24.86
N PRO A 343 -1.39 -17.49 24.72
CA PRO A 343 -0.58 -18.68 24.59
C PRO A 343 -0.82 -19.57 25.80
N SER A 344 -1.12 -20.84 25.52
CA SER A 344 -1.23 -21.91 26.51
C SER A 344 -0.02 -21.86 27.45
N ARG A 345 -0.26 -21.53 28.72
CA ARG A 345 0.71 -21.80 29.77
C ARG A 345 0.89 -23.31 29.85
N LEU A 346 2.09 -23.76 29.49
CA LEU A 346 2.63 -25.04 29.92
C LEU A 346 2.64 -25.06 31.47
N ILE A 347 2.13 -26.16 32.02
CA ILE A 347 2.49 -26.64 33.37
C ILE A 347 3.89 -27.25 33.27
#